data_AF-A0A375YWI9-F1
#
_entry.id   AF-A0A375YWI9-F1
#
_cell.length_a   1.000
_cell.length_b   1.000
_cell.length_c   1.000
_cell.angle_alpha   90.00
_cell.angle_beta   90.00
_cell.angle_gamma   90.00
#
_symmetry.space_group_name_H-M   'P 1'
#
loop_
_entity.id
_entity.type
_entity.pdbx_description
1 polymer ?
#
loop_
_entity_poly.entity_id
_entity_poly.type
_entity_poly.pdbx_seq_one_letter_code
_entity_poly.pdbx_strand_id
1 'polypeptide(L)'
;MTVLQLVRGDEKGLEPLPNPDQLQPVQIFRQRKDAFLAGSDDLISIAFHLGQTDFRVLDFHIVDRFFVRVAEEEREWLSGELIQLIEAGKWQSLWDFVDRHMSGRFVEQVQFLSGADNHLSIAQQGVVNANEEDLASLRKGLTGVDPGL
;
A
#
# COMPACT_ATOMS: atom_id res chain seq x y z
N MET A 1 -9.37 -17.29 14.43
CA MET A 1 -9.35 -16.04 13.63
C MET A 1 -8.46 -15.09 14.37
N THR A 2 -7.24 -14.86 13.86
CA THR A 2 -6.20 -14.08 14.54
C THR A 2 -6.18 -12.70 13.94
N VAL A 3 -6.52 -11.68 14.73
CA VAL A 3 -6.50 -10.28 14.30
C VAL A 3 -5.11 -9.72 14.60
N LEU A 4 -4.43 -9.21 13.58
CA LEU A 4 -3.17 -8.48 13.72
C LEU A 4 -3.48 -7.07 14.24
N GLN A 5 -3.15 -6.81 15.51
CA GLN A 5 -3.25 -5.48 16.12
C GLN A 5 -2.07 -4.63 15.66
N LEU A 6 -2.33 -3.52 14.96
CA LEU A 6 -1.28 -2.55 14.66
C LEU A 6 -0.85 -1.84 15.96
N VAL A 7 0.45 -1.71 16.16
CA VAL A 7 1.03 -1.08 17.34
C VAL A 7 1.94 0.04 16.85
N ARG A 8 1.71 1.27 17.32
CA ARG A 8 2.58 2.42 17.05
C ARG A 8 3.70 2.43 18.09
N GLY A 9 4.94 2.54 17.64
CA GLY A 9 6.07 2.87 18.52
C GLY A 9 6.21 4.38 18.65
N ASP A 10 6.29 4.89 19.87
CA ASP A 10 6.72 6.26 20.17
C ASP A 10 7.82 6.30 21.24
N GLU A 11 8.35 7.49 21.54
CA GLU A 11 9.43 7.68 22.53
C GLU A 11 9.04 7.26 23.96
N LYS A 12 7.75 7.01 24.24
CA LYS A 12 7.20 6.62 25.53
C LYS A 12 6.77 5.15 25.59
N GLY A 13 6.74 4.43 24.46
CA GLY A 13 6.50 2.99 24.42
C GLY A 13 5.73 2.51 23.19
N LEU A 14 5.11 1.34 23.32
CA LEU A 14 4.27 0.70 22.31
C LEU A 14 2.80 0.99 22.62
N GLU A 15 2.10 1.68 21.74
CA GLU A 15 0.66 1.97 21.87
C GLU A 15 -0.14 1.21 20.83
N PRO A 16 -1.15 0.40 21.21
CA PRO A 16 -2.04 -0.23 20.26
C PRO A 16 -2.85 0.83 19.50
N LEU A 17 -2.80 0.80 18.17
CA LEU A 17 -3.66 1.64 17.37
C LEU A 17 -5.10 1.12 17.46
N PRO A 18 -6.10 1.98 17.69
CA PRO A 18 -7.50 1.55 17.69
C PRO A 18 -7.86 0.86 16.37
N ASN A 19 -8.82 -0.05 16.43
CA ASN A 19 -9.36 -0.69 15.24
C ASN A 19 -9.83 0.41 14.25
N PRO A 20 -9.58 0.33 12.93
CA PRO A 20 -9.98 1.36 11.97
C PRO A 20 -11.45 1.80 12.09
N ASP A 21 -12.35 0.90 12.49
CA ASP A 21 -13.77 1.20 12.77
C ASP A 21 -14.00 2.22 13.91
N GLN A 22 -13.00 2.44 14.76
CA GLN A 22 -13.03 3.30 15.95
C GLN A 22 -12.29 4.62 15.74
N LEU A 23 -11.49 4.74 14.67
CA LEU A 23 -10.82 5.98 14.31
C LEU A 23 -11.69 6.74 13.32
N GLN A 24 -11.99 8.01 13.62
CA GLN A 24 -12.45 8.89 12.56
C GLN A 24 -11.31 9.01 11.53
N PRO A 25 -11.54 8.76 10.24
CA PRO A 25 -10.51 8.73 9.19
C PRO A 25 -9.69 10.00 9.05
N VAL A 26 -10.01 11.07 9.77
CA VAL A 26 -9.36 12.38 9.64
C VAL A 26 -8.06 12.48 10.44
N GLN A 27 -7.85 11.62 11.45
CA GLN A 27 -6.76 11.78 12.41
C GLN A 27 -5.47 11.01 12.10
N ILE A 28 -5.47 10.15 11.07
CA ILE A 28 -4.35 9.22 10.80
C ILE A 28 -3.41 9.71 9.68
N PHE A 29 -3.79 10.68 8.85
CA PHE A 29 -3.16 10.81 7.52
C PHE A 29 -2.27 12.03 7.31
N ARG A 30 -1.16 11.76 6.61
CA ARG A 30 -0.11 12.69 6.16
C ARG A 30 -0.66 13.92 5.44
N GLN A 31 0.14 14.98 5.46
CA GLN A 31 0.02 16.23 4.70
C GLN A 31 0.11 16.09 3.15
N ARG A 32 -0.23 14.95 2.55
CA ARG A 32 -0.24 14.78 1.08
C ARG A 32 -1.63 15.15 0.55
N LYS A 33 -1.66 15.99 -0.49
CA LYS A 33 -2.89 16.45 -1.18
C LYS A 33 -3.36 15.44 -2.23
N ASP A 34 -3.22 14.15 -1.95
CA ASP A 34 -3.51 13.09 -2.92
C ASP A 34 -4.41 12.02 -2.28
N ALA A 35 -5.19 11.38 -3.14
CA ALA A 35 -6.05 10.27 -2.80
C ALA A 35 -5.23 9.10 -2.21
N PHE A 36 -5.63 8.56 -1.05
CA PHE A 36 -4.89 7.48 -0.40
C PHE A 36 -5.81 6.36 0.12
N LEU A 37 -5.26 5.14 0.17
CA LEU A 37 -5.82 4.01 0.91
C LEU A 37 -5.09 3.89 2.26
N ALA A 38 -5.83 3.98 3.35
CA ALA A 38 -5.29 3.85 4.69
C ALA A 38 -4.46 2.56 4.83
N GLY A 39 -3.19 2.70 5.23
CA GLY A 39 -2.25 1.62 5.47
C GLY A 39 -1.60 0.98 4.24
N SER A 40 -1.86 1.46 3.01
CA SER A 40 -1.17 0.95 1.80
C SER A 40 0.34 1.13 1.89
N ASP A 41 0.78 2.33 2.27
CA ASP A 41 2.20 2.64 2.48
C ASP A 41 2.78 1.86 3.68
N ASP A 42 1.95 1.56 4.68
CA ASP A 42 2.37 0.78 5.84
C ASP A 42 2.67 -0.67 5.44
N LEU A 43 1.86 -1.27 4.56
CA LEU A 43 2.14 -2.60 4.02
C LEU A 43 3.47 -2.65 3.26
N ILE A 44 3.77 -1.62 2.46
CA ILE A 44 5.05 -1.50 1.75
C ILE A 44 6.22 -1.34 2.75
N SER A 45 6.02 -0.54 3.80
CA SER A 45 7.03 -0.34 4.86
C SER A 45 7.30 -1.62 5.65
N ILE A 46 6.23 -2.33 6.05
CA ILE A 46 6.30 -3.64 6.72
C ILE A 46 7.03 -4.63 5.82
N ALA A 47 6.69 -4.67 4.54
CA ALA A 47 7.33 -5.57 3.58
C ALA A 47 8.83 -5.28 3.44
N PHE A 48 9.21 -4.01 3.38
CA PHE A 48 10.62 -3.62 3.35
C PHE A 48 11.38 -4.14 4.58
N HIS A 49 10.85 -3.87 5.78
CA HIS A 49 11.50 -4.26 7.02
C HIS A 49 11.57 -5.77 7.22
N LEU A 50 10.48 -6.51 6.95
CA LEU A 50 10.47 -7.96 7.00
C LEU A 50 11.40 -8.56 5.93
N GLY A 51 11.45 -7.96 4.74
CA GLY A 51 12.36 -8.33 3.66
C GLY A 51 13.85 -8.22 4.01
N GLN A 52 14.19 -7.39 5.00
CA GLN A 52 15.57 -7.30 5.52
C GLN A 52 15.86 -8.32 6.63
N THR A 53 14.90 -9.20 6.95
CA THR A 53 15.01 -10.23 7.98
C THR A 53 14.92 -11.62 7.34
N ASP A 54 14.29 -12.58 8.01
CA ASP A 54 14.13 -13.96 7.53
C ASP A 54 12.88 -14.15 6.65
N PHE A 55 12.27 -13.08 6.15
CA PHE A 55 11.10 -13.15 5.28
C PHE A 55 11.45 -12.76 3.86
N ARG A 56 11.01 -13.56 2.90
CA ARG A 56 11.01 -13.22 1.47
C ARG A 56 9.63 -12.71 1.06
N VAL A 57 9.57 -11.56 0.41
CA VAL A 57 8.32 -11.07 -0.20
C VAL A 57 8.03 -11.89 -1.45
N LEU A 58 6.79 -12.36 -1.59
CA LEU A 58 6.34 -13.16 -2.73
C LEU A 58 5.52 -12.35 -3.72
N ASP A 59 4.61 -11.53 -3.21
CA ASP A 59 3.67 -10.76 -4.04
C ASP A 59 3.06 -9.58 -3.27
N PHE A 60 2.73 -8.53 -4.02
CA PHE A 60 1.88 -7.43 -3.62
C PHE A 60 0.53 -7.51 -4.35
N HIS A 61 -0.55 -7.64 -3.59
CA HIS A 61 -1.90 -7.49 -4.13
C HIS A 61 -2.21 -6.00 -4.31
N ILE A 62 -2.01 -5.53 -5.53
CA ILE A 62 -2.25 -4.15 -5.93
C ILE A 62 -3.67 -4.03 -6.48
N VAL A 63 -4.41 -3.05 -5.97
CA VAL A 63 -5.80 -2.81 -6.31
C VAL A 63 -6.03 -1.45 -6.94
N ASP A 64 -7.06 -1.44 -7.78
CA ASP A 64 -7.58 -0.28 -8.45
C ASP A 64 -8.54 0.44 -7.50
N ARG A 65 -8.22 1.68 -7.13
CA ARG A 65 -9.17 2.58 -6.48
C ARG A 65 -9.20 3.90 -7.25
N PHE A 66 -10.29 4.66 -7.11
CA PHE A 66 -10.44 5.98 -7.75
C PHE A 66 -10.29 6.00 -9.28
N PHE A 67 -10.89 5.02 -9.96
CA PHE A 67 -11.01 4.98 -11.42
C PHE A 67 -9.69 4.80 -12.20
N VAL A 68 -8.58 4.52 -11.51
CA VAL A 68 -7.34 4.08 -12.15
C VAL A 68 -7.43 2.58 -12.37
N ARG A 69 -7.70 2.15 -13.60
CA ARG A 69 -7.59 0.73 -13.96
C ARG A 69 -6.12 0.36 -14.03
N VAL A 70 -5.75 -0.71 -13.35
CA VAL A 70 -4.42 -1.31 -13.45
C VAL A 70 -4.59 -2.61 -14.24
N ALA A 71 -3.86 -2.73 -15.34
CA ALA A 71 -3.85 -3.97 -16.11
C ALA A 71 -3.15 -5.09 -15.32
N GLU A 72 -3.40 -6.35 -15.68
CA GLU A 72 -2.72 -7.48 -15.03
C GLU A 72 -1.21 -7.41 -15.22
N GLU A 73 -0.72 -7.10 -16.44
CA GLU A 73 0.71 -6.96 -16.70
C GLU A 73 1.33 -5.81 -15.91
N GLU A 74 0.57 -4.73 -15.69
CA GLU A 74 1.00 -3.59 -14.89
C GLU A 74 1.06 -3.95 -13.40
N ARG A 75 0.11 -4.74 -12.88
CA ARG A 75 0.17 -5.24 -11.49
C ARG A 75 1.38 -6.14 -11.27
N GLU A 76 1.63 -7.06 -12.18
CA GLU A 76 2.80 -7.95 -12.11
C GLU A 76 4.11 -7.16 -12.13
N TRP A 77 4.22 -6.16 -13.03
CA TRP A 77 5.39 -5.30 -13.09
C TRP A 77 5.58 -4.48 -11.80
N LEU A 78 4.53 -3.83 -11.30
CA LEU A 78 4.59 -3.04 -10.06
C LEU A 78 5.00 -3.92 -8.87
N SER A 79 4.36 -5.08 -8.71
CA SER A 79 4.68 -6.05 -7.65
C SER A 79 6.15 -6.49 -7.75
N GLY A 80 6.60 -6.86 -8.95
CA GLY A 80 7.99 -7.27 -9.20
C GLY A 80 9.03 -6.20 -8.88
N GLU A 81 8.80 -4.94 -9.28
CA GLU A 81 9.71 -3.83 -8.98
C GLU A 81 9.77 -3.52 -7.48
N LEU A 82 8.63 -3.51 -6.79
CA LEU A 82 8.59 -3.35 -5.33
C LEU A 82 9.41 -4.44 -4.63
N ILE A 83 9.25 -5.70 -5.04
CA ILE A 83 10.01 -6.84 -4.49
C ILE A 83 11.52 -6.65 -4.75
N GLN A 84 11.92 -6.31 -5.97
CA GLN A 84 13.34 -6.09 -6.30
C GLN A 84 13.97 -4.96 -5.47
N LEU A 85 13.24 -3.86 -5.29
CA LEU A 85 13.71 -2.71 -4.49
C LEU A 85 13.85 -3.08 -3.00
N ILE A 86 12.94 -3.91 -2.48
CA ILE A 86 12.98 -4.45 -1.12
C ILE A 86 14.15 -5.42 -0.96
N GLU A 87 14.31 -6.41 -1.84
CA GLU A 87 15.41 -7.37 -1.81
C GLU A 87 16.78 -6.67 -1.91
N ALA A 88 16.85 -5.55 -2.65
CA ALA A 88 18.06 -4.74 -2.75
C ALA A 88 18.30 -3.81 -1.54
N GLY A 89 17.39 -3.74 -0.57
CA GLY A 89 17.50 -2.88 0.61
C GLY A 89 17.48 -1.37 0.31
N LYS A 90 16.92 -0.96 -0.84
CA LYS A 90 16.98 0.43 -1.32
C LYS A 90 15.78 1.27 -0.86
N TRP A 91 15.76 1.67 0.41
CA TRP A 91 14.65 2.44 1.01
C TRP A 91 14.27 3.70 0.21
N GLN A 92 15.24 4.54 -0.14
CA GLN A 92 14.95 5.79 -0.85
C GLN A 92 14.39 5.51 -2.26
N SER A 93 14.98 4.57 -2.99
CA SER A 93 14.51 4.20 -4.33
C SER A 93 13.13 3.56 -4.32
N LEU A 94 12.79 2.82 -3.26
CA LEU A 94 11.46 2.29 -3.04
C LEU A 94 10.42 3.42 -2.97
N TRP A 95 10.65 4.44 -2.15
CA TRP A 95 9.71 5.56 -2.03
C TRP A 95 9.68 6.45 -3.27
N ASP A 96 10.81 6.66 -3.93
CA ASP A 96 10.85 7.34 -5.22
C ASP A 96 10.03 6.60 -6.28
N PHE A 97 10.00 5.26 -6.25
CA PHE A 97 9.18 4.44 -7.12
C PHE A 97 7.69 4.54 -6.76
N VAL A 98 7.35 4.40 -5.47
CA VAL A 98 5.97 4.53 -4.97
C VAL A 98 5.37 5.87 -5.39
N ASP A 99 6.10 6.96 -5.18
CA ASP A 99 5.65 8.32 -5.50
C ASP A 99 5.39 8.52 -7.02
N ARG A 100 6.12 7.82 -7.89
CA ARG A 100 5.98 7.93 -9.35
C ARG A 100 4.88 7.03 -9.91
N HIS A 101 4.68 5.85 -9.35
CA HIS A 101 3.93 4.78 -10.01
C HIS A 101 2.66 4.37 -9.26
N MET A 102 2.60 4.57 -7.94
CA MET A 102 1.49 4.09 -7.12
C MET A 102 0.37 5.12 -6.92
N SER A 103 0.41 6.28 -7.59
CA SER A 103 -0.71 7.23 -7.53
C SER A 103 -1.99 6.58 -8.08
N GLY A 104 -3.03 6.51 -7.23
CA GLY A 104 -4.30 5.84 -7.53
C GLY A 104 -4.25 4.31 -7.54
N ARG A 105 -3.10 3.70 -7.21
CA ARG A 105 -2.89 2.24 -7.13
C ARG A 105 -2.46 1.90 -5.72
N PHE A 106 -3.12 0.96 -5.08
CA PHE A 106 -2.92 0.73 -3.65
C PHE A 106 -2.60 -0.71 -3.34
N VAL A 107 -1.79 -0.95 -2.32
CA VAL A 107 -1.52 -2.29 -1.80
C VAL A 107 -2.58 -2.62 -0.76
N GLU A 108 -3.32 -3.71 -0.96
CA GLU A 108 -4.27 -4.25 0.03
C GLU A 108 -3.74 -5.48 0.75
N GLN A 109 -2.79 -6.19 0.15
CA GLN A 109 -2.18 -7.35 0.78
C GLN A 109 -0.74 -7.54 0.30
N VAL A 110 0.09 -8.10 1.18
CA VAL A 110 1.44 -8.58 0.86
C VAL A 110 1.56 -10.03 1.29
N GLN A 111 2.18 -10.85 0.45
CA GLN A 111 2.48 -12.25 0.73
C GLN A 111 3.97 -12.45 1.01
N PHE A 112 4.28 -13.32 1.97
CA PHE A 112 5.62 -13.62 2.41
C PHE A 112 5.86 -15.13 2.53
N LEU A 113 7.13 -15.52 2.41
CA LEU A 113 7.66 -16.81 2.84
C LEU A 113 8.68 -16.56 3.94
N SER A 114 8.44 -17.11 5.14
CA SER A 114 9.42 -17.09 6.23
C SER A 114 10.57 -18.07 5.95
N GLY A 115 11.70 -17.91 6.65
CA GLY A 115 12.85 -18.81 6.56
C GLY A 115 12.58 -20.24 7.04
N ALA A 116 11.43 -20.48 7.69
CA ALA A 116 10.93 -21.80 8.05
C ALA A 116 9.88 -22.34 7.06
N ASP A 117 9.84 -21.81 5.84
CA ASP A 117 8.93 -22.16 4.75
C ASP A 117 7.43 -21.96 5.06
N ASN A 118 7.11 -21.16 6.08
CA ASN A 118 5.72 -20.78 6.35
C ASN A 118 5.29 -19.63 5.43
N HIS A 119 4.14 -19.80 4.79
CA HIS A 119 3.47 -18.73 4.06
C HIS A 119 2.71 -17.83 5.02
N LEU A 120 2.95 -16.52 4.90
CA LEU A 120 2.27 -15.48 5.66
C LEU A 120 1.65 -14.48 4.69
N SER A 121 0.43 -14.03 4.98
CA SER A 121 -0.17 -12.88 4.31
C SER A 121 -0.51 -11.81 5.34
N ILE A 122 -0.20 -10.56 5.00
CA ILE A 122 -0.64 -9.39 5.75
C ILE A 122 -1.56 -8.62 4.82
N ALA A 123 -2.83 -8.53 5.20
CA ALA A 123 -3.86 -7.87 4.43
C ALA A 123 -4.53 -6.78 5.25
N GLN A 124 -5.06 -5.78 4.57
CA GLN A 124 -5.87 -4.73 5.16
C GLN A 124 -7.14 -4.51 4.36
N GLN A 125 -8.21 -4.12 5.05
CA GLN A 125 -9.38 -3.52 4.43
C GLN A 125 -9.31 -2.02 4.75
N GLY A 126 -8.76 -1.25 3.82
CA GLY A 126 -8.50 0.18 4.05
C GLY A 126 -9.72 1.05 3.77
N VAL A 127 -9.85 2.14 4.51
CA VAL A 127 -10.75 3.25 4.16
C VAL A 127 -10.03 4.13 3.15
N VAL A 128 -10.75 4.44 2.08
CA VAL A 128 -10.29 5.25 0.97
C VAL A 128 -10.69 6.70 1.23
N ASN A 129 -9.74 7.62 1.31
CA ASN A 129 -10.01 9.05 1.51
C ASN A 129 -9.42 9.87 0.34
N ALA A 130 -10.28 10.67 -0.29
CA ALA A 130 -9.91 11.65 -1.29
C ALA A 130 -10.91 12.79 -1.26
N ASN A 131 -10.42 14.02 -1.42
CA ASN A 131 -11.29 15.17 -1.68
C ASN A 131 -11.52 15.32 -3.22
N GLU A 132 -12.46 16.18 -3.63
CA GLU A 132 -12.78 16.38 -5.05
C GLU A 132 -11.59 16.92 -5.87
N GLU A 133 -10.68 17.68 -5.27
CA GLU A 133 -9.49 18.21 -5.93
C GLU A 133 -8.46 17.09 -6.19
N ASP A 134 -8.27 16.17 -5.24
CA ASP A 134 -7.38 15.01 -5.36
C ASP A 134 -7.84 14.05 -6.47
N LEU A 135 -9.16 13.92 -6.64
CA LEU A 135 -9.76 13.09 -7.70
C LEU A 135 -9.72 13.77 -9.08
N ALA A 136 -9.60 15.09 -9.16
CA ALA A 136 -9.68 15.83 -10.42
C ALA A 136 -8.48 15.53 -11.34
N SER A 137 -7.29 15.32 -10.78
CA SER A 137 -6.08 14.95 -11.53
C SER A 137 -6.18 13.53 -12.09
N LEU A 138 -6.73 12.59 -11.31
CA LEU A 138 -6.94 11.19 -11.71
C LEU A 138 -8.05 11.07 -12.78
N ARG A 139 -9.11 11.89 -12.68
CA ARG A 139 -10.22 11.91 -13.66
C ARG A 139 -9.81 12.40 -15.05
N LYS A 140 -8.81 13.29 -15.17
CA LYS A 140 -8.33 13.79 -16.48
C LYS A 140 -7.75 12.68 -17.37
N GLY A 141 -7.31 11.55 -16.80
CA GLY A 141 -6.89 10.37 -17.56
C GLY A 141 -8.04 9.65 -18.27
N LEU A 142 -9.30 9.86 -17.87
CA LEU A 142 -10.49 9.19 -18.41
C LEU A 142 -11.17 9.98 -19.53
N THR A 143 -10.91 11.28 -19.66
CA THR A 143 -11.52 12.11 -20.73
C THR A 143 -11.01 11.80 -22.15
N GLY A 144 -10.07 10.86 -22.28
CA GLY A 144 -9.63 10.29 -23.56
C GLY A 144 -10.12 8.87 -23.84
N VAL A 145 -10.88 8.26 -22.92
CA VAL A 145 -11.48 6.93 -23.13
C VAL A 145 -12.91 7.16 -23.60
N ASP A 146 -13.13 6.86 -24.87
CA ASP A 146 -14.43 6.90 -25.54
C ASP A 146 -15.48 6.19 -24.68
N PRO A 147 -16.61 6.82 -24.29
CA PRO A 147 -17.65 6.19 -23.49
C PRO A 147 -18.49 5.16 -24.27
N GLY A 148 -18.00 4.69 -25.41
CA GLY A 148 -18.68 3.78 -26.33
C GLY A 148 -18.02 2.42 -26.46
N LEU A 149 -18.02 1.63 -25.38
CA LEU A 149 -17.96 0.16 -25.41
C LEU A 149 -18.90 -0.43 -24.36
#